data_AF-Q46KN1-F1
#
_entry.id   AF-Q46KN1-F1
#
_cell.length_a   1.000
_cell.length_b   1.000
_cell.length_c   1.000
_cell.angle_alpha   90.00
_cell.angle_beta   90.00
_cell.angle_gamma   90.00
#
_symmetry.space_group_name_H-M   'P 1'
#
loop_
_entity.id
_entity.type
_entity.pdbx_description
1 polymer ?
#
loop_
_entity_poly.entity_id
_entity_poly.type
_entity_poly.pdbx_seq_one_letter_code
_entity_poly.pdbx_strand_id
1 'polypeptide(L)' 'MRWPPNAAWTSAVKREGYRHFEVKSYGGKKDERWVELFPVNNNEILIKVPWSELKTYSKWTSGWLQLPKDEDCDGN' A
#
# COMPACT_ATOMS: atom_id res chain seq x y z
N MET A 1 12.91 6.57 2.77
CA MET A 1 11.57 7.12 2.49
C MET A 1 11.42 8.47 3.16
N ARG A 2 10.89 9.46 2.42
CA ARG A 2 10.68 10.83 2.88
C ARG A 2 9.29 10.93 3.53
N TRP A 3 9.15 11.75 4.57
CA TRP A 3 7.85 12.16 5.13
C TRP A 3 7.54 13.57 4.61
N PRO A 4 6.31 13.90 4.20
CA PRO A 4 5.07 13.11 4.27
C PRO A 4 5.11 11.84 3.39
N PRO A 5 4.30 10.82 3.68
CA PRO A 5 4.27 9.57 2.92
C PRO A 5 3.87 9.81 1.46
N ASN A 6 4.25 8.90 0.56
CA ASN A 6 3.71 8.90 -0.80
C ASN A 6 2.19 8.72 -0.75
N ALA A 7 1.46 9.32 -1.69
CA ALA A 7 0.02 9.15 -1.77
C ALA A 7 -0.36 7.70 -2.17
N ALA A 8 0.41 7.08 -3.05
CA ALA A 8 0.16 5.73 -3.53
C ALA A 8 1.05 4.69 -2.83
N TRP A 9 0.48 3.52 -2.54
CA TRP A 9 1.18 2.37 -1.97
C TRP A 9 0.68 1.07 -2.57
N THR A 10 1.61 0.14 -2.77
CA THR A 10 1.28 -1.21 -3.23
C THR A 10 1.68 -2.22 -2.17
N SER A 11 0.71 -3.00 -1.69
CA SER A 11 0.96 -4.11 -0.79
C SER A 11 1.52 -5.30 -1.58
N ALA A 12 2.59 -5.90 -1.05
CA ALA A 12 3.16 -7.12 -1.62
C ALA A 12 2.19 -8.31 -1.49
N VAL A 13 1.30 -8.28 -0.49
CA VAL A 13 0.31 -9.32 -0.21
C VAL A 13 -1.08 -8.78 -0.54
N LYS A 14 -1.98 -9.61 -1.11
CA LYS A 14 -3.39 -9.22 -1.26
C LYS A 14 -3.98 -9.00 0.14
N ARG A 15 -4.40 -7.77 0.43
CA ARG A 15 -5.20 -7.46 1.62
C ARG A 15 -6.61 -7.11 1.15
N GLU A 16 -7.62 -7.81 1.67
CA GLU A 16 -9.02 -7.62 1.26
C GLU A 16 -9.25 -7.83 -0.26
N GLY A 17 -8.40 -8.64 -0.91
CA GLY A 17 -8.42 -8.83 -2.36
C GLY A 17 -7.71 -7.73 -3.17
N TYR A 18 -7.29 -6.64 -2.53
CA TYR A 18 -6.62 -5.52 -3.16
C TYR A 18 -5.11 -5.50 -2.87
N ARG A 19 -4.36 -4.93 -3.81
CA ARG A 19 -2.91 -4.68 -3.68
C ARG A 19 -2.58 -3.20 -3.79
N HIS A 20 -3.40 -2.43 -4.51
CA HIS A 20 -3.22 -1.00 -4.74
C HIS A 20 -4.02 -0.19 -3.73
N PHE A 21 -3.33 0.62 -2.95
CA PHE A 21 -3.89 1.44 -1.90
C PHE A 21 -3.43 2.89 -2.04
N GLU A 22 -4.30 3.80 -1.65
CA GLU A 22 -4.02 5.24 -1.58
C GLU A 22 -4.11 5.73 -0.13
N VAL A 23 -3.28 6.71 0.22
CA VAL A 23 -3.26 7.33 1.53
C VAL A 23 -4.46 8.24 1.68
N LYS A 24 -5.33 7.92 2.63
CA LYS A 24 -6.42 8.82 3.04
C LYS A 24 -5.92 9.89 4.00
N SER A 25 -5.20 9.44 5.02
CA SER A 25 -4.74 10.27 6.12
C SER A 25 -3.42 9.73 6.65
N TYR A 26 -2.59 10.61 7.19
CA TYR A 26 -1.37 10.21 7.87
C TYR A 26 -1.15 11.11 9.08
N GLY A 27 -0.56 10.54 10.12
CA GLY A 27 -0.39 11.25 11.37
C GLY A 27 0.53 10.53 12.33
N GLY A 28 0.56 11.01 13.56
CA GLY A 28 1.42 10.47 14.61
C GLY A 28 2.81 11.10 14.66
N LYS A 29 3.52 10.82 15.75
CA LYS A 29 4.76 11.51 16.12
C LYS A 29 5.90 10.49 16.27
N LYS A 30 7.03 10.73 15.61
CA LYS A 30 8.22 9.85 15.59
C LYS A 30 7.87 8.37 15.34
N ASP A 31 7.85 7.56 16.40
CA ASP A 31 7.61 6.11 16.37
C ASP A 31 6.12 5.74 16.34
N GLU A 32 5.24 6.65 16.75
CA GLU A 32 3.78 6.47 16.68
C GLU A 32 3.21 6.92 15.34
N ARG A 33 4.04 7.09 14.31
CA ARG A 33 3.57 7.47 12.98
C ARG A 33 2.72 6.36 12.39
N TRP A 34 1.59 6.76 11.81
CA TRP A 34 0.63 5.89 11.18
C TRP A 34 0.12 6.50 9.88
N VAL A 35 -0.35 5.64 8.99
CA VAL A 35 -0.92 6.00 7.71
C VAL A 35 -2.19 5.18 7.51
N GLU A 36 -3.29 5.86 7.25
CA GLU A 36 -4.53 5.25 6.79
C GLU A 36 -4.50 5.13 5.28
N LEU A 37 -4.75 3.91 4.82
CA LEU A 37 -4.77 3.52 3.42
C LEU A 37 -6.15 2.98 3.07
N PHE A 38 -6.60 3.22 1.86
CA PHE A 38 -7.81 2.62 1.30
C PHE A 38 -7.51 2.06 -0.09
N PRO A 39 -8.12 0.93 -0.49
CA PRO A 39 -7.92 0.43 -1.83
C PRO A 39 -8.55 1.39 -2.84
N VAL A 40 -7.82 1.66 -3.93
CA VAL A 40 -8.28 2.58 -4.99
C VAL A 40 -9.62 2.18 -5.59
N ASN A 41 -9.89 0.88 -5.59
CA ASN A 41 -11.10 0.31 -6.15
C ASN A 41 -12.25 0.25 -5.14
N ASN A 42 -11.99 0.45 -3.84
CA ASN A 42 -13.03 0.39 -2.80
C ASN A 42 -12.72 1.35 -1.64
N ASN A 43 -13.33 2.52 -1.65
CA ASN A 43 -13.09 3.58 -0.65
C ASN A 43 -13.73 3.32 0.73
N GLU A 44 -14.56 2.28 0.85
CA GLU A 44 -15.18 1.84 2.10
C GLU A 44 -14.19 1.10 3.01
N ILE A 45 -13.18 0.46 2.42
CA ILE A 45 -12.18 -0.32 3.16
C ILE A 45 -11.07 0.63 3.60
N LEU A 46 -10.84 0.70 4.91
CA LEU A 46 -9.83 1.57 5.51
C LEU A 46 -8.93 0.73 6.40
N ILE A 47 -7.64 0.71 6.07
CA ILE A 47 -6.63 0.03 6.86
C ILE A 47 -5.69 1.06 7.45
N LYS A 48 -5.50 1.00 8.76
CA LYS A 48 -4.53 1.82 9.47
C LYS A 48 -3.26 1.02 9.67
N VAL A 49 -2.15 1.52 9.13
CA VAL A 49 -0.88 0.80 9.12
C VAL A 49 0.20 1.68 9.79
N PRO A 50 0.99 1.14 10.73
CA PRO A 50 2.08 1.90 11.31
C PRO A 50 3.15 2.22 10.26
N TRP A 51 3.75 3.40 10.35
CA TRP A 51 4.78 3.86 9.41
C TRP A 51 5.99 2.92 9.38
N SER A 52 6.33 2.30 10.50
CA SER A 52 7.38 1.29 10.58
C SER A 52 7.08 0.05 9.73
N GLU A 53 5.81 -0.35 9.61
CA GLU A 53 5.40 -1.43 8.70
C GLU A 53 5.48 -0.96 7.23
N LEU A 54 5.06 0.27 6.92
CA LEU A 54 5.17 0.83 5.57
C LEU A 54 6.61 0.99 5.08
N LYS A 55 7.56 1.21 5.99
CA LYS A 55 8.99 1.19 5.68
C LYS A 55 9.51 -0.19 5.27
N THR A 56 8.78 -1.25 5.59
CA THR A 56 9.17 -2.62 5.27
C THR A 56 8.85 -2.92 3.82
N TYR A 57 9.85 -2.78 2.93
CA TYR A 57 9.70 -3.03 1.49
C TYR A 57 9.13 -4.41 1.15
N SER A 58 9.41 -5.43 1.96
CA SER A 58 8.86 -6.78 1.78
C SER A 58 7.34 -6.87 1.97
N LYS A 59 6.73 -5.89 2.65
CA LYS A 59 5.28 -5.82 2.88
C LYS A 59 4.63 -4.75 2.02
N TRP A 60 5.29 -3.60 1.89
CA TRP A 60 4.76 -2.40 1.26
C TRP A 60 5.79 -1.75 0.35
N THR A 61 5.36 -1.45 -0.87
CA THR A 61 6.13 -0.65 -1.82
C THR A 61 5.50 0.71 -1.96
N SER A 62 6.31 1.77 -1.88
CA SER A 62 5.82 3.12 -2.13
C SER A 62 5.61 3.36 -3.62
N GLY A 63 4.45 3.92 -3.98
CA GLY A 63 4.05 4.16 -5.36
C GLY A 63 3.15 3.07 -5.93
N TRP A 64 2.74 3.29 -7.18
CA TRP A 64 2.08 2.28 -8.00
C TRP A 64 3.13 1.31 -8.52
N LEU A 65 3.21 0.14 -7.90
CA LEU A 65 4.02 -0.94 -8.42
C LEU A 65 3.18 -1.71 -9.43
N GLN A 66 3.70 -1.81 -10.65
CA GLN A 66 3.17 -2.75 -11.63
C GLN A 66 3.46 -4.15 -11.08
N LEU A 67 2.40 -4.85 -10.71
CA LEU A 67 2.50 -6.25 -10.36
C LEU A 67 2.83 -7.01 -11.64
N PRO A 68 3.65 -8.07 -11.58
CA PRO A 68 3.80 -8.96 -12.72
C PRO A 68 2.38 -9.37 -13.15
N LYS A 69 2.08 -9.22 -14.46
CA LYS A 69 0.90 -9.90 -15.02
C LYS A 69 1.12 -11.37 -14.70
N ASP A 70 0.15 -12.01 -14.06
CA ASP A 70 0.08 -13.46 -14.10
C ASP A 70 0.31 -13.87 -15.56
N GLU A 71 1.33 -14.69 -15.80
CA GLU A 71 1.63 -15.26 -17.11
C GLU A 71 0.54 -16.27 -17.47
N ASP A 72 -0.68 -15.81 -17.71
CA ASP A 72 -1.75 -16.58 -18.34
C ASP A 72 -1.96 -16.06 -19.76
N CYS A 73 -0.93 -16.21 -20.59
CA CYS A 73 -1.02 -16.24 -22.05
C CYS A 73 0.26 -16.91 -22.58
N ASP A 74 0.55 -18.11 -22.10
CA ASP A 74 1.28 -19.06 -22.95
C ASP A 74 0.30 -19.48 -24.03
N GLY A 75 0.55 -18.97 -25.24
CA GLY A 75 -0.20 -19.36 -26.41
C GLY A 75 0.14 -20.80 -26.78
N ASN A 76 -0.87 -21.57 -27.10
CA ASN A 76 -0.73 -22.73 -27.97
C ASN A 76 -1.98 -22.89 -28.84
#